data_AF-A0A7W1BJ41-F1
#
_entry.id   AF-A0A7W1BJ41-F1
#
_cell.length_a   1.000
_cell.length_b   1.000
_cell.length_c   1.000
_cell.angle_alpha   90.00
_cell.angle_beta   90.00
_cell.angle_gamma   90.00
#
_symmetry.space_group_name_H-M   'P 1'
#
loop_
_entity.id
_entity.type
_entity.pdbx_description
1 polymer ?
#
loop_
_entity_poly.entity_id
_entity_poly.type
_entity_poly.pdbx_seq_one_letter_code
_entity_poly.pdbx_strand_id
1 'polypeptide(L)'
;MNAWPTLQIVDPTGRVIGGHAGEFTADRLTPVIEQLIEAFGSAGQLVRTRLPETLDQPAIPPGLLRYPGKVELDGERIAIADSGHHRVLAGRLTDDGLSARIDRVLGSGEPAFRDGVNGAFNSPQGITFAADRLYVADSGNHAVRTVDLRSGVIGTLAGTGHQLRNTADLETGAMSSPWDVAVADGMLYIAMAGVHQLWSIELDTGIGMRHSGSQREDIVDGEHFDAALAQPMGVLAHRDKLYFVDAESSAVRVADREQDGRVETITGTGLFDFGDIDGIGDAVRMQHQQGMARHRDGRLLVADSYNDALKWVDPSTRRAETWVREFHEPGGVACGERFAYVADTNAHRIAMVEYGSQEIRELRLEL
;
A
#
# COMPACT_ATOMS: atom_id res chain seq x y z
N MET A 1 -5.04 21.36 17.24
CA MET A 1 -5.38 19.98 16.85
C MET A 1 -4.09 19.20 16.98
N ASN A 2 -4.09 18.06 17.68
CA ASN A 2 -2.87 17.37 18.09
C ASN A 2 -2.86 15.89 17.66
N ALA A 3 -3.79 15.50 16.78
CA ALA A 3 -3.92 14.15 16.25
C ALA A 3 -4.54 14.19 14.85
N TRP A 4 -4.19 13.22 14.00
CA TRP A 4 -4.84 12.99 12.72
C TRP A 4 -5.59 11.65 12.73
N PRO A 5 -6.86 11.60 12.29
CA PRO A 5 -7.74 12.74 12.04
C PRO A 5 -8.16 13.45 13.36
N THR A 6 -8.68 14.68 13.26
CA THR A 6 -9.43 15.34 14.35
C THR A 6 -10.77 15.80 13.80
N LEU A 7 -11.86 15.32 14.40
CA LEU A 7 -13.22 15.77 14.11
C LEU A 7 -13.58 16.96 15.00
N GLN A 8 -14.17 18.00 14.42
CA GLN A 8 -14.78 19.12 15.15
C GLN A 8 -16.23 19.27 14.70
N ILE A 9 -17.14 19.41 15.66
CA ILE A 9 -18.56 19.63 15.42
C ILE A 9 -18.83 21.11 15.64
N VAL A 10 -19.32 21.77 14.59
CA VAL A 10 -19.62 23.21 14.58
C VAL A 10 -21.13 23.40 14.50
N ASP A 11 -21.67 24.23 15.39
CA ASP A 11 -23.09 24.57 15.42
C ASP A 11 -23.48 25.59 14.33
N PRO A 12 -24.78 25.86 14.13
CA PRO A 12 -25.24 26.81 13.12
C PRO A 12 -24.81 28.26 13.35
N THR A 13 -24.29 28.60 14.53
CA THR A 13 -23.75 29.93 14.86
C THR A 13 -22.25 30.03 14.63
N GLY A 14 -21.61 28.95 14.13
CA GLY A 14 -20.18 28.87 13.89
C GLY A 14 -19.36 28.52 15.13
N ARG A 15 -19.99 28.04 16.22
CA ARG A 15 -19.29 27.66 17.45
C ARG A 15 -18.95 26.18 17.44
N VAL A 16 -17.74 25.85 17.87
CA VAL A 16 -17.35 24.46 18.15
C VAL A 16 -18.07 23.99 19.41
N ILE A 17 -18.86 22.92 19.30
CA ILE A 17 -19.67 22.35 20.38
C ILE A 17 -19.23 20.95 20.80
N GLY A 18 -18.26 20.38 20.09
CA GLY A 18 -17.68 19.09 20.41
C GLY A 18 -16.58 18.72 19.42
N GLY A 19 -15.85 17.66 19.72
CA GLY A 19 -14.81 17.14 18.86
C GLY A 19 -14.30 15.80 19.34
N HIS A 20 -13.55 15.13 18.47
CA HIS A 20 -12.92 13.83 18.74
C HIS A 20 -11.54 13.81 18.09
N ALA A 21 -10.53 13.36 18.83
CA ALA A 21 -9.16 13.21 18.33
C ALA A 21 -8.90 11.73 18.03
N GLY A 22 -8.31 11.45 16.87
CA GLY A 22 -8.07 10.10 16.37
C GLY A 22 -9.24 9.55 15.54
N GLU A 23 -9.12 8.28 15.15
CA GLU A 23 -10.13 7.60 14.33
C GLU A 23 -11.51 7.58 14.98
N PHE A 24 -12.55 7.69 14.16
CA PHE A 24 -13.95 7.62 14.55
C PHE A 24 -14.76 6.87 13.50
N THR A 25 -15.91 6.31 13.90
CA THR A 25 -16.79 5.57 12.99
C THR A 25 -18.10 6.30 12.77
N ALA A 26 -18.73 6.05 11.62
CA ALA A 26 -20.06 6.57 11.33
C ALA A 26 -21.07 6.16 12.42
N ASP A 27 -21.05 4.91 12.89
CA ASP A 27 -21.98 4.42 13.92
C ASP A 27 -21.88 5.19 15.25
N ARG A 28 -20.68 5.68 15.60
CA ARG A 28 -20.49 6.51 16.80
C ARG A 28 -20.90 7.96 16.57
N LEU A 29 -20.78 8.46 15.34
CA LEU A 29 -21.07 9.84 14.98
C LEU A 29 -22.55 10.08 14.68
N THR A 30 -23.22 9.14 14.01
CA THR A 30 -24.60 9.26 13.55
C THR A 30 -25.56 9.66 14.67
N PRO A 31 -25.60 9.00 15.84
CA PRO A 31 -26.54 9.38 16.90
C PRO A 31 -26.30 10.79 17.43
N VAL A 32 -25.04 11.25 17.46
CA VAL A 32 -24.69 12.61 17.88
C VAL A 32 -25.19 13.62 16.86
N ILE A 33 -24.96 13.38 15.58
CA ILE A 33 -25.42 14.26 14.50
C ILE A 33 -26.95 14.31 14.44
N GLU A 34 -27.64 13.19 14.58
CA GLU A 34 -29.11 13.12 14.60
C GLU A 34 -29.71 13.96 15.74
N GLN A 35 -29.16 13.84 16.95
CA GLN A 35 -29.58 14.65 18.10
C GLN A 35 -29.38 16.15 17.87
N LEU A 36 -28.25 16.54 17.26
CA LEU A 36 -27.98 17.94 16.93
C LEU A 36 -28.92 18.46 15.85
N ILE A 37 -29.23 17.64 14.83
CA ILE A 37 -30.20 17.98 13.80
C ILE A 37 -31.59 18.20 14.41
N GLU A 38 -32.02 17.33 15.33
CA GLU A 38 -33.29 17.47 16.02
C GLU A 38 -33.32 18.73 16.90
N ALA A 39 -32.29 18.95 17.71
CA ALA A 39 -32.21 20.07 18.65
C ALA A 39 -32.22 21.43 17.93
N PHE A 40 -31.30 21.62 16.98
CA PHE A 40 -31.21 22.88 16.23
C PHE A 40 -32.36 23.04 15.22
N GLY A 41 -32.89 21.94 14.70
CA GLY A 41 -34.07 21.95 13.84
C GLY A 41 -35.31 22.45 14.59
N SER A 42 -35.55 21.93 15.79
CA SER A 42 -36.69 22.33 16.65
C SER A 42 -36.57 23.78 17.11
N ALA A 43 -35.36 24.30 17.25
CA ALA A 43 -35.08 25.70 17.57
C ALA A 43 -35.17 26.65 16.35
N GLY A 44 -35.43 26.14 15.14
CA GLY A 44 -35.48 26.94 13.92
C GLY A 44 -34.11 27.50 13.48
N GLN A 45 -33.02 26.88 13.92
CA GLN A 45 -31.65 27.37 13.68
C GLN A 45 -30.97 26.71 12.47
N LEU A 46 -31.60 25.70 11.86
CA LEU A 46 -31.06 25.01 10.68
C LEU A 46 -31.64 25.56 9.37
N VAL A 47 -30.76 25.97 8.48
CA VAL A 47 -31.12 26.28 7.09
C VAL A 47 -31.07 25.00 6.26
N ARG A 48 -32.22 24.56 5.74
CA ARG A 48 -32.35 23.34 4.91
C ARG A 48 -32.26 23.63 3.42
N THR A 49 -31.23 24.37 3.02
CA THR A 49 -30.90 24.56 1.60
C THR A 49 -29.76 23.64 1.22
N ARG A 50 -29.82 23.06 0.02
CA ARG A 50 -28.72 22.29 -0.53
C ARG A 50 -27.49 23.20 -0.63
N LEU A 51 -26.37 22.75 -0.07
CA LEU A 51 -25.09 23.43 -0.28
C LEU A 51 -24.68 23.29 -1.76
N PRO A 52 -24.01 24.29 -2.35
CA PRO A 52 -23.46 24.15 -3.70
C PRO A 52 -22.57 22.90 -3.77
N GLU A 53 -22.75 22.08 -4.81
CA GLU A 53 -21.82 20.98 -5.13
C GLU A 53 -20.48 21.60 -5.54
N THR A 54 -19.64 21.94 -4.56
CA THR A 54 -18.37 22.66 -4.75
C THR A 54 -17.25 21.92 -4.02
N LEU A 55 -17.20 20.62 -4.23
CA LEU A 55 -15.94 19.91 -4.15
C LEU A 55 -15.54 19.67 -5.60
N ASP A 56 -14.73 20.59 -6.15
CA ASP A 56 -14.08 20.41 -7.45
C ASP A 56 -13.17 19.19 -7.32
N GLN A 57 -13.72 18.00 -7.53
CA GLN A 57 -12.89 16.83 -7.78
C GLN A 57 -12.41 16.97 -9.22
N PRO A 58 -11.09 17.02 -9.46
CA PRO A 58 -10.59 17.04 -10.83
C PRO A 58 -11.16 15.84 -11.57
N ALA A 59 -11.73 16.09 -12.76
CA ALA A 59 -12.26 15.03 -13.59
C ALA A 59 -11.13 14.06 -13.94
N ILE A 60 -11.26 12.81 -13.50
CA ILE A 60 -10.28 11.77 -13.80
C ILE A 60 -10.44 11.41 -15.28
N PRO A 61 -9.38 11.54 -16.11
CA PRO A 61 -9.46 11.20 -17.51
C PRO A 61 -9.87 9.73 -17.69
N PRO A 62 -10.72 9.39 -18.68
CA PRO A 62 -10.96 8.01 -19.03
C PRO A 62 -9.64 7.40 -19.54
N GLY A 63 -9.24 6.26 -18.96
CA GLY A 63 -7.98 5.59 -19.26
C GLY A 63 -8.06 4.09 -19.02
N LEU A 64 -7.07 3.35 -19.50
CA LEU A 64 -6.99 1.90 -19.27
C LEU A 64 -6.74 1.60 -17.78
N LEU A 65 -5.92 2.40 -17.12
CA LEU A 65 -5.63 2.29 -15.70
C LEU A 65 -6.22 3.48 -14.94
N ARG A 66 -6.46 3.30 -13.65
CA ARG A 66 -6.88 4.34 -12.73
C ARG A 66 -6.23 4.13 -11.38
N TYR A 67 -5.34 5.06 -11.00
CA TYR A 67 -4.56 4.98 -9.77
C TYR A 67 -3.94 3.59 -9.56
N PRO A 68 -3.11 3.08 -10.48
CA PRO A 68 -2.47 1.79 -10.29
C PRO A 68 -1.55 1.87 -9.05
N GLY A 69 -1.75 0.99 -8.08
CA GLY A 69 -1.01 1.00 -6.82
C GLY A 69 0.28 0.18 -6.86
N LYS A 70 0.31 -0.91 -7.66
CA LYS A 70 1.45 -1.83 -7.74
C LYS A 70 1.60 -2.40 -9.15
N VAL A 71 2.85 -2.63 -9.53
CA VAL A 71 3.25 -3.49 -10.65
C VAL A 71 4.23 -4.53 -10.11
N GLU A 72 4.07 -5.78 -10.51
CA GLU A 72 4.89 -6.92 -10.08
C GLU A 72 5.30 -7.75 -11.29
N LEU A 73 6.52 -8.30 -11.25
CA LEU A 73 7.06 -9.16 -12.30
C LEU A 73 7.48 -10.54 -11.78
N ASP A 74 7.33 -11.57 -12.61
CA ASP A 74 7.96 -12.87 -12.42
C ASP A 74 8.39 -13.45 -13.77
N GLY A 75 9.67 -13.22 -14.11
CA GLY A 75 10.17 -13.39 -15.47
C GLY A 75 9.46 -12.44 -16.43
N GLU A 76 8.86 -12.98 -17.49
CA GLU A 76 8.03 -12.22 -18.44
C GLU A 76 6.64 -11.91 -17.91
N ARG A 77 6.19 -12.58 -16.83
CA ARG A 77 4.84 -12.35 -16.29
C ARG A 77 4.78 -10.99 -15.63
N ILE A 78 3.67 -10.29 -15.83
CA ILE A 78 3.37 -9.02 -15.20
C ILE A 78 1.98 -9.06 -14.56
N ALA A 79 1.88 -8.51 -13.36
CA ALA A 79 0.60 -8.22 -12.71
C ALA A 79 0.55 -6.75 -12.29
N ILE A 80 -0.60 -6.12 -12.47
CA ILE A 80 -0.85 -4.72 -12.12
C ILE A 80 -2.09 -4.63 -11.23
N ALA A 81 -1.95 -4.01 -10.06
CA ALA A 81 -3.09 -3.62 -9.25
C ALA A 81 -3.65 -2.31 -9.79
N ASP A 82 -4.77 -2.38 -10.49
CA ASP A 82 -5.48 -1.23 -11.03
C ASP A 82 -6.48 -0.74 -9.97
N SER A 83 -5.93 -0.13 -8.91
CA SER A 83 -6.60 0.06 -7.62
C SER A 83 -7.87 0.90 -7.71
N GLY A 84 -7.86 1.96 -8.54
CA GLY A 84 -9.02 2.82 -8.77
C GLY A 84 -10.10 2.20 -9.68
N HIS A 85 -9.82 1.07 -10.32
CA HIS A 85 -10.81 0.23 -11.00
C HIS A 85 -11.10 -1.07 -10.22
N HIS A 86 -10.64 -1.20 -8.97
CA HIS A 86 -10.91 -2.35 -8.09
C HIS A 86 -10.67 -3.71 -8.77
N ARG A 87 -9.57 -3.83 -9.52
CA ARG A 87 -9.23 -5.01 -10.34
C ARG A 87 -7.73 -5.24 -10.42
N VAL A 88 -7.35 -6.43 -10.88
CA VAL A 88 -5.98 -6.82 -11.20
C VAL A 88 -5.88 -7.18 -12.68
N LEU A 89 -4.87 -6.64 -13.37
CA LEU A 89 -4.52 -7.05 -14.72
C LEU A 89 -3.36 -8.04 -14.66
N ALA A 90 -3.43 -9.16 -15.36
CA ALA A 90 -2.34 -10.13 -15.45
C ALA A 90 -2.03 -10.45 -16.91
N GLY A 91 -0.75 -10.49 -17.25
CA GLY A 91 -0.29 -10.63 -18.63
C GLY A 91 1.19 -10.99 -18.75
N ARG A 92 1.76 -10.66 -19.91
CA ARG A 92 3.16 -10.91 -20.23
C ARG A 92 3.79 -9.73 -20.95
N LEU A 93 5.00 -9.37 -20.55
CA LEU A 93 5.86 -8.46 -21.30
C LEU A 93 6.23 -9.06 -22.66
N THR A 94 6.44 -8.18 -23.65
CA THR A 94 7.13 -8.55 -24.89
C THR A 94 8.62 -8.74 -24.65
N ASP A 95 9.30 -9.48 -25.54
CA ASP A 95 10.74 -9.74 -25.47
C ASP A 95 11.59 -8.47 -25.38
N ASP A 96 11.14 -7.38 -25.99
CA ASP A 96 11.82 -6.07 -25.94
C ASP A 96 11.51 -5.27 -24.66
N GLY A 97 10.55 -5.73 -23.84
CA GLY A 97 10.10 -5.13 -22.60
C GLY A 97 9.31 -3.82 -22.76
N LEU A 98 8.95 -3.44 -24.00
CA LEU A 98 8.33 -2.14 -24.30
C LEU A 98 6.79 -2.17 -24.25
N SER A 99 6.18 -3.36 -24.35
CA SER A 99 4.75 -3.54 -24.19
C SER A 99 4.43 -4.77 -23.34
N ALA A 100 3.17 -4.86 -22.88
CA ALA A 100 2.64 -6.03 -22.21
C ALA A 100 1.29 -6.42 -22.81
N ARG A 101 1.16 -7.70 -23.19
CA ARG A 101 -0.13 -8.28 -23.55
C ARG A 101 -0.84 -8.74 -22.29
N ILE A 102 -2.05 -8.23 -22.06
CA ILE A 102 -2.88 -8.57 -20.92
C ILE A 102 -3.71 -9.81 -21.27
N ASP A 103 -3.47 -10.90 -20.54
CA ASP A 103 -4.14 -12.18 -20.78
C ASP A 103 -5.43 -12.31 -19.91
N ARG A 104 -5.52 -11.56 -18.81
CA ARG A 104 -6.62 -11.61 -17.85
C ARG A 104 -6.90 -10.24 -17.23
N VAL A 105 -8.19 -9.94 -17.09
CA VAL A 105 -8.73 -8.87 -16.24
C VAL A 105 -9.49 -9.55 -15.10
N LEU A 106 -9.04 -9.37 -13.86
CA LEU A 106 -9.49 -10.10 -12.69
C LEU A 106 -10.18 -9.13 -11.72
N GLY A 107 -11.39 -9.47 -11.29
CA GLY A 107 -12.21 -8.60 -10.45
C GLY A 107 -13.36 -7.96 -11.24
N SER A 108 -14.47 -7.68 -10.56
CA SER A 108 -15.69 -7.16 -11.21
C SER A 108 -15.63 -5.70 -11.64
N GLY A 109 -14.62 -4.93 -11.23
CA GLY A 109 -14.54 -3.49 -11.47
C GLY A 109 -15.24 -2.63 -10.40
N GLU A 110 -16.20 -3.22 -9.67
CA GLU A 110 -16.91 -2.60 -8.56
C GLU A 110 -16.32 -3.02 -7.20
N PRO A 111 -16.19 -2.10 -6.23
CA PRO A 111 -15.70 -2.40 -4.90
C PRO A 111 -16.64 -3.36 -4.16
N ALA A 112 -16.16 -4.57 -3.84
CA ALA A 112 -16.87 -5.53 -3.01
C ALA A 112 -15.95 -6.61 -2.45
N PHE A 113 -16.38 -7.28 -1.37
CA PHE A 113 -15.71 -8.45 -0.80
C PHE A 113 -16.42 -9.73 -1.25
N ARG A 114 -16.03 -10.29 -2.40
CA ARG A 114 -16.69 -11.45 -3.00
C ARG A 114 -15.71 -12.41 -3.67
N ASP A 115 -15.86 -13.70 -3.40
CA ASP A 115 -15.07 -14.79 -3.98
C ASP A 115 -15.74 -15.37 -5.24
N GLY A 116 -15.00 -16.20 -5.97
CA GLY A 116 -15.44 -16.91 -7.18
C GLY A 116 -14.86 -16.34 -8.48
N VAL A 117 -15.33 -16.87 -9.61
CA VAL A 117 -14.93 -16.43 -10.96
C VAL A 117 -15.33 -14.97 -11.23
N ASN A 118 -16.45 -14.53 -10.65
CA ASN A 118 -16.89 -13.13 -10.66
C ASN A 118 -16.54 -12.43 -9.35
N GLY A 119 -15.41 -12.80 -8.74
CA GLY A 119 -14.94 -12.20 -7.51
C GLY A 119 -14.69 -10.70 -7.68
N ALA A 120 -14.58 -10.01 -6.55
CA ALA A 120 -14.38 -8.58 -6.48
C ALA A 120 -13.22 -8.24 -5.55
N PHE A 121 -12.61 -7.10 -5.82
CA PHE A 121 -11.65 -6.44 -4.94
C PHE A 121 -12.24 -5.12 -4.47
N ASN A 122 -11.57 -4.47 -3.52
CA ASN A 122 -11.81 -3.10 -3.14
C ASN A 122 -10.47 -2.38 -2.93
N SER A 123 -10.01 -1.70 -3.98
CA SER A 123 -8.74 -0.96 -3.99
C SER A 123 -7.54 -1.85 -3.65
N PRO A 124 -7.30 -2.90 -4.46
CA PRO A 124 -6.15 -3.77 -4.27
C PRO A 124 -4.84 -2.98 -4.40
N GLN A 125 -3.85 -3.31 -3.59
CA GLN A 125 -2.52 -2.67 -3.57
C GLN A 125 -1.46 -3.69 -3.98
N GLY A 126 -0.68 -4.22 -3.04
CA GLY A 126 0.40 -5.14 -3.34
C GLY A 126 -0.04 -6.47 -3.92
N ILE A 127 0.82 -7.03 -4.78
CA ILE A 127 0.61 -8.28 -5.48
C ILE A 127 1.94 -9.02 -5.49
N THR A 128 1.91 -10.34 -5.29
CA THR A 128 3.06 -11.22 -5.51
C THR A 128 2.64 -12.48 -6.26
N PHE A 129 3.51 -12.93 -7.16
CA PHE A 129 3.38 -14.24 -7.79
C PHE A 129 3.84 -15.36 -6.85
N ALA A 130 3.22 -16.53 -6.98
CA ALA A 130 3.69 -17.78 -6.41
C ALA A 130 3.17 -18.95 -7.25
N ALA A 131 4.06 -19.57 -8.01
CA ALA A 131 3.71 -20.58 -9.01
C ALA A 131 2.60 -20.07 -9.97
N ASP A 132 1.43 -20.70 -10.00
CA ASP A 132 0.29 -20.33 -10.85
C ASP A 132 -0.78 -19.51 -10.11
N ARG A 133 -0.42 -18.90 -8.98
CA ARG A 133 -1.30 -18.04 -8.19
C ARG A 133 -0.75 -16.64 -8.03
N LEU A 134 -1.66 -15.70 -7.84
CA LEU A 134 -1.37 -14.39 -7.25
C LEU A 134 -1.87 -14.37 -5.81
N TYR A 135 -1.10 -13.71 -4.94
CA TYR A 135 -1.59 -13.21 -3.66
C TYR A 135 -1.72 -11.71 -3.77
N VAL A 136 -2.85 -11.16 -3.34
CA VAL A 136 -3.20 -9.75 -3.50
C VAL A 136 -3.59 -9.18 -2.15
N ALA A 137 -2.93 -8.11 -1.74
CA ALA A 137 -3.35 -7.26 -0.63
C ALA A 137 -4.56 -6.44 -1.08
N ASP A 138 -5.76 -6.82 -0.64
CA ASP A 138 -7.00 -6.15 -0.97
C ASP A 138 -7.36 -5.16 0.14
N SER A 139 -6.62 -4.05 0.14
CA SER A 139 -6.50 -3.14 1.28
C SER A 139 -7.83 -2.57 1.74
N GLY A 140 -8.71 -2.19 0.81
CA GLY A 140 -10.03 -1.65 1.13
C GLY A 140 -11.04 -2.69 1.62
N ASN A 141 -10.77 -3.98 1.41
CA ASN A 141 -11.52 -5.08 2.04
C ASN A 141 -10.82 -5.60 3.31
N HIS A 142 -9.66 -5.04 3.68
CA HIS A 142 -8.85 -5.53 4.79
C HIS A 142 -8.64 -7.05 4.73
N ALA A 143 -8.19 -7.55 3.57
CA ALA A 143 -8.02 -8.97 3.33
C ALA A 143 -6.84 -9.26 2.42
N VAL A 144 -6.34 -10.49 2.49
CA VAL A 144 -5.43 -11.06 1.50
C VAL A 144 -6.21 -12.03 0.64
N ARG A 145 -6.17 -11.81 -0.66
CA ARG A 145 -6.90 -12.57 -1.67
C ARG A 145 -5.95 -13.49 -2.41
N THR A 146 -6.48 -14.60 -2.90
CA THR A 146 -5.79 -15.48 -3.85
C THR A 146 -6.44 -15.37 -5.21
N VAL A 147 -5.65 -15.50 -6.26
CA VAL A 147 -6.17 -15.65 -7.62
C VAL A 147 -5.51 -16.85 -8.27
N ASP A 148 -6.31 -17.80 -8.72
CA ASP A 148 -5.84 -18.88 -9.58
C ASP A 148 -5.77 -18.37 -11.02
N LEU A 149 -4.56 -18.25 -11.59
CA LEU A 149 -4.36 -17.64 -12.91
C LEU A 149 -4.91 -18.48 -14.07
N ARG A 150 -5.12 -19.78 -13.86
CA ARG A 150 -5.65 -20.69 -14.88
C ARG A 150 -7.16 -20.53 -15.01
N SER A 151 -7.87 -20.60 -13.89
CA SER A 151 -9.33 -20.55 -13.81
C SER A 151 -9.90 -19.14 -13.66
N GLY A 152 -9.08 -18.17 -13.22
CA GLY A 152 -9.53 -16.82 -12.87
C GLY A 152 -10.34 -16.74 -11.58
N VAL A 153 -10.39 -17.81 -10.78
CA VAL A 153 -11.13 -17.83 -9.51
C VAL A 153 -10.39 -16.99 -8.48
N ILE A 154 -11.11 -16.01 -7.90
CA ILE A 154 -10.64 -15.23 -6.75
C ILE A 154 -11.13 -15.90 -5.47
N GLY A 155 -10.26 -16.03 -4.48
CA GLY A 155 -10.60 -16.55 -3.15
C GLY A 155 -10.02 -15.69 -2.04
N THR A 156 -10.42 -15.97 -0.80
CA THR A 156 -9.85 -15.35 0.40
C THR A 156 -8.79 -16.26 1.02
N LEU A 157 -7.58 -15.74 1.25
CA LEU A 157 -6.58 -16.43 2.10
C LEU A 157 -6.80 -16.06 3.57
N ALA A 158 -6.91 -14.77 3.85
CA ALA A 158 -7.03 -14.22 5.20
C ALA A 158 -7.80 -12.90 5.20
N GLY A 159 -8.30 -12.51 6.37
CA GLY A 159 -9.16 -11.33 6.55
C GLY A 159 -10.64 -11.62 6.39
N THR A 160 -11.46 -10.82 7.04
CA THR A 160 -12.91 -11.04 7.17
C THR A 160 -13.75 -10.04 6.37
N GLY A 161 -13.13 -9.09 5.68
CA GLY A 161 -13.85 -7.94 5.10
C GLY A 161 -13.99 -6.77 6.10
N HIS A 162 -13.62 -6.97 7.36
CA HIS A 162 -13.75 -5.98 8.43
C HIS A 162 -12.38 -5.53 8.94
N GLN A 163 -12.26 -4.23 9.20
CA GLN A 163 -11.04 -3.65 9.76
C GLN A 163 -10.80 -4.12 11.19
N LEU A 164 -9.59 -4.59 11.47
CA LEU A 164 -9.06 -4.82 12.82
C LEU A 164 -8.87 -3.48 13.53
N ARG A 165 -9.65 -3.23 14.58
CA ARG A 165 -9.59 -2.02 15.41
C ARG A 165 -9.30 -2.33 16.88
N ASN A 166 -9.62 -3.54 17.33
CA ASN A 166 -9.47 -3.97 18.71
C ASN A 166 -9.18 -5.48 18.82
N THR A 167 -8.92 -5.96 20.05
CA THR A 167 -8.56 -7.36 20.30
C THR A 167 -9.68 -8.36 19.95
N ALA A 168 -10.95 -7.97 20.06
CA ALA A 168 -12.06 -8.85 19.68
C ALA A 168 -12.11 -9.05 18.16
N ASP A 169 -11.76 -8.04 17.37
CA ASP A 169 -11.67 -8.20 15.91
C ASP A 169 -10.55 -9.19 15.53
N LEU A 170 -9.42 -9.15 16.25
CA LEU A 170 -8.29 -10.07 16.03
C LEU A 170 -8.70 -11.54 16.19
N GLU A 171 -9.55 -11.85 17.17
CA GLU A 171 -10.07 -13.20 17.41
C GLU A 171 -10.92 -13.73 16.25
N THR A 172 -11.47 -12.84 15.41
CA THR A 172 -12.22 -13.22 14.20
C THR A 172 -11.33 -13.46 12.99
N GLY A 173 -10.04 -13.12 13.06
CA GLY A 173 -9.13 -13.09 11.92
C GLY A 173 -9.22 -11.81 11.09
N ALA A 174 -9.76 -10.72 11.66
CA ALA A 174 -9.77 -9.42 11.00
C ALA A 174 -8.35 -8.89 10.78
N MET A 175 -8.19 -8.07 9.74
CA MET A 175 -6.93 -7.44 9.35
C MET A 175 -7.15 -5.93 9.26
N SER A 176 -6.10 -5.11 9.33
CA SER A 176 -6.19 -3.67 9.12
C SER A 176 -5.27 -3.25 7.98
N SER A 177 -5.88 -3.05 6.81
CA SER A 177 -5.24 -2.47 5.62
C SER A 177 -3.90 -3.15 5.25
N PRO A 178 -3.90 -4.44 4.87
CA PRO A 178 -2.72 -5.05 4.25
C PRO A 178 -2.37 -4.23 3.01
N TRP A 179 -1.12 -3.78 2.87
CA TRP A 179 -0.71 -2.88 1.80
C TRP A 179 0.14 -3.58 0.75
N ASP A 180 1.12 -4.40 1.17
CA ASP A 180 1.95 -5.18 0.25
C ASP A 180 2.21 -6.59 0.77
N VAL A 181 2.59 -7.47 -0.16
CA VAL A 181 2.77 -8.89 0.09
C VAL A 181 4.02 -9.41 -0.61
N ALA A 182 4.73 -10.34 0.03
CA ALA A 182 5.88 -11.03 -0.53
C ALA A 182 5.87 -12.52 -0.14
N VAL A 183 6.21 -13.42 -1.07
CA VAL A 183 6.31 -14.86 -0.79
C VAL A 183 7.77 -15.28 -0.69
N ALA A 184 8.11 -16.07 0.33
CA ALA A 184 9.38 -16.81 0.40
C ALA A 184 9.24 -18.07 1.25
N ASP A 185 9.82 -19.18 0.78
CA ASP A 185 9.88 -20.49 1.46
C ASP A 185 8.55 -20.97 2.06
N GLY A 186 7.46 -20.87 1.29
CA GLY A 186 6.13 -21.32 1.73
C GLY A 186 5.41 -20.36 2.69
N MET A 187 6.01 -19.21 3.00
CA MET A 187 5.41 -18.15 3.80
C MET A 187 5.00 -16.97 2.93
N LEU A 188 3.86 -16.38 3.23
CA LEU A 188 3.44 -15.06 2.75
C LEU A 188 3.69 -14.02 3.84
N TYR A 189 4.53 -13.04 3.55
CA TYR A 189 4.77 -11.87 4.40
C TYR A 189 3.91 -10.71 3.94
N ILE A 190 3.40 -9.94 4.89
CA ILE A 190 2.39 -8.90 4.66
C ILE A 190 2.82 -7.63 5.38
N ALA A 191 2.89 -6.53 4.65
CA ALA A 191 3.00 -5.19 5.23
C ALA A 191 1.62 -4.74 5.71
N MET A 192 1.41 -4.75 7.03
CA MET A 192 0.14 -4.41 7.67
C MET A 192 0.14 -2.95 8.10
N ALA A 193 -0.14 -2.06 7.13
CA ALA A 193 -0.09 -0.61 7.30
C ALA A 193 -0.96 -0.14 8.47
N GLY A 194 -2.22 -0.61 8.54
CA GLY A 194 -3.22 -0.10 9.49
C GLY A 194 -3.03 -0.53 10.94
N VAL A 195 -2.02 -1.36 11.26
CA VAL A 195 -1.62 -1.72 12.63
C VAL A 195 -0.11 -1.60 12.85
N HIS A 196 0.60 -0.95 11.92
CA HIS A 196 2.04 -0.73 11.97
C HIS A 196 2.84 -2.02 12.28
N GLN A 197 2.60 -3.07 11.49
CA GLN A 197 3.20 -4.40 11.70
C GLN A 197 3.62 -5.07 10.38
N LEU A 198 4.51 -6.05 10.49
CA LEU A 198 4.68 -7.09 9.47
C LEU A 198 4.03 -8.38 9.98
N TRP A 199 3.24 -9.03 9.14
CA TRP A 199 2.59 -10.32 9.44
C TRP A 199 3.14 -11.40 8.52
N SER A 200 3.02 -12.65 8.94
CA SER A 200 3.38 -13.82 8.14
C SER A 200 2.28 -14.89 8.19
N ILE A 201 1.99 -15.52 7.06
CA ILE A 201 1.02 -16.61 6.93
C ILE A 201 1.70 -17.80 6.25
N GLU A 202 1.60 -18.98 6.85
CA GLU A 202 2.03 -20.22 6.20
C GLU A 202 1.04 -20.60 5.09
N LEU A 203 1.50 -20.73 3.85
CA LEU A 203 0.63 -20.90 2.69
C LEU A 203 -0.11 -22.25 2.66
N ASP A 204 0.49 -23.29 3.25
CA ASP A 204 -0.09 -24.63 3.27
C ASP A 204 -1.21 -24.77 4.30
N THR A 205 -1.09 -24.08 5.45
CA THR A 205 -2.03 -24.20 6.57
C THR A 205 -2.97 -23.00 6.71
N GLY A 206 -2.60 -21.85 6.15
CA GLY A 206 -3.29 -20.58 6.33
C GLY A 206 -3.10 -19.97 7.73
N ILE A 207 -2.22 -20.53 8.57
CA ILE A 207 -1.98 -20.05 9.92
C ILE A 207 -1.16 -18.76 9.85
N GLY A 208 -1.73 -17.68 10.35
CA GLY A 208 -1.10 -16.36 10.42
C GLY A 208 -0.58 -16.02 11.81
N MET A 209 0.50 -15.25 11.85
CA MET A 209 1.03 -14.65 13.07
C MET A 209 1.64 -13.27 12.79
N ARG A 210 1.70 -12.46 13.83
CA ARG A 210 2.55 -11.27 13.82
C ARG A 210 4.00 -11.70 13.64
N HIS A 211 4.67 -11.11 12.66
CA HIS A 211 6.09 -11.31 12.43
C HIS A 211 6.91 -10.22 13.14
N SER A 212 6.66 -8.94 12.85
CA SER A 212 7.34 -7.79 13.47
C SER A 212 6.37 -6.67 13.86
N GLY A 213 6.72 -5.86 14.86
CA GLY A 213 6.03 -4.62 15.21
C GLY A 213 5.21 -4.65 16.50
N SER A 214 5.37 -3.62 17.32
CA SER A 214 4.67 -3.47 18.60
C SER A 214 3.25 -2.90 18.51
N GLN A 215 2.79 -2.49 17.31
CA GLN A 215 1.64 -1.59 17.05
C GLN A 215 1.86 -0.11 17.36
N ARG A 216 2.92 0.25 18.10
CA ARG A 216 3.23 1.66 18.29
C ARG A 216 3.72 2.24 16.96
N GLU A 217 3.09 3.31 16.52
CA GLU A 217 3.54 4.12 15.39
C GLU A 217 4.77 4.93 15.81
N ASP A 218 5.95 4.45 15.42
CA ASP A 218 7.24 5.06 15.74
C ASP A 218 8.35 4.39 14.90
N ILE A 219 9.58 4.88 14.97
CA ILE A 219 10.76 4.22 14.38
C ILE A 219 11.69 3.72 15.48
N VAL A 220 11.50 2.46 15.87
CA VAL A 220 12.35 1.81 16.88
C VAL A 220 12.85 0.48 16.36
N ASP A 221 14.17 0.35 16.31
CA ASP A 221 14.89 -0.89 16.03
C ASP A 221 14.92 -1.80 17.27
N GLY A 222 15.04 -3.10 17.07
CA GLY A 222 15.04 -4.06 18.17
C GLY A 222 14.64 -5.47 17.77
N GLU A 223 14.38 -6.31 18.77
CA GLU A 223 13.73 -7.61 18.58
C GLU A 223 12.37 -7.43 17.89
N HIS A 224 11.96 -8.41 17.09
CA HIS A 224 10.74 -8.33 16.26
C HIS A 224 9.52 -7.71 16.95
N PHE A 225 9.21 -8.13 18.17
CA PHE A 225 8.00 -7.71 18.88
C PHE A 225 8.12 -6.40 19.65
N ASP A 226 9.36 -5.95 19.90
CA ASP A 226 9.66 -4.69 20.61
C ASP A 226 9.87 -3.54 19.63
N ALA A 227 10.28 -3.85 18.39
CA ALA A 227 10.41 -2.86 17.33
C ALA A 227 9.10 -2.11 17.10
N ALA A 228 9.18 -0.81 16.87
CA ALA A 228 8.06 0.02 16.47
C ALA A 228 8.23 0.37 15.00
N LEU A 229 7.13 0.27 14.25
CA LEU A 229 7.05 0.53 12.82
C LEU A 229 6.04 1.67 12.63
N ALA A 230 6.01 2.24 11.44
CA ALA A 230 5.18 3.38 11.11
C ALA A 230 4.62 3.24 9.69
N GLN A 231 3.50 2.51 9.60
CA GLN A 231 2.75 2.28 8.37
C GLN A 231 3.63 1.59 7.30
N PRO A 232 4.04 0.34 7.53
CA PRO A 232 4.79 -0.39 6.52
C PRO A 232 3.90 -0.57 5.28
N MET A 233 4.40 -0.13 4.12
CA MET A 233 3.62 -0.15 2.87
C MET A 233 4.16 -1.20 1.90
N GLY A 234 5.41 -1.09 1.46
CA GLY A 234 6.04 -2.05 0.56
C GLY A 234 6.89 -3.08 1.31
N VAL A 235 6.87 -4.35 0.89
CA VAL A 235 7.66 -5.43 1.49
C VAL A 235 8.25 -6.36 0.42
N LEU A 236 9.46 -6.83 0.66
CA LEU A 236 10.26 -7.67 -0.23
C LEU A 236 10.95 -8.76 0.62
N ALA A 237 10.82 -10.02 0.23
CA ALA A 237 11.57 -11.12 0.84
C ALA A 237 12.78 -11.49 -0.01
N HIS A 238 13.96 -11.57 0.60
CA HIS A 238 15.16 -12.07 -0.07
C HIS A 238 16.09 -12.76 0.91
N ARG A 239 16.41 -14.03 0.64
CA ARG A 239 17.19 -14.89 1.55
C ARG A 239 16.57 -14.88 2.94
N ASP A 240 17.34 -14.64 3.99
CA ASP A 240 16.97 -14.57 5.39
C ASP A 240 16.35 -13.23 5.81
N LYS A 241 16.11 -12.29 4.88
CA LYS A 241 15.68 -10.91 5.20
C LYS A 241 14.34 -10.55 4.57
N LEU A 242 13.60 -9.69 5.26
CA LEU A 242 12.49 -8.88 4.75
C LEU A 242 12.94 -7.43 4.68
N TYR A 243 12.95 -6.83 3.51
CA TYR A 243 13.13 -5.39 3.34
C TYR A 243 11.76 -4.75 3.23
N PHE A 244 11.55 -3.63 3.91
CA PHE A 244 10.27 -2.93 3.90
C PHE A 244 10.46 -1.40 3.93
N VAL A 245 9.52 -0.69 3.31
CA VAL A 245 9.42 0.77 3.44
C VAL A 245 8.42 1.08 4.54
N ASP A 246 8.84 1.93 5.46
CA ASP A 246 8.11 2.28 6.66
C ASP A 246 7.64 3.74 6.52
N ALA A 247 6.51 3.90 5.83
CA ALA A 247 6.19 5.11 5.07
C ALA A 247 6.01 6.36 5.93
N GLU A 248 5.32 6.27 7.07
CA GLU A 248 5.09 7.42 7.95
C GLU A 248 6.41 7.86 8.62
N SER A 249 7.35 6.95 8.85
CA SER A 249 8.71 7.29 9.29
C SER A 249 9.66 7.68 8.15
N SER A 250 9.19 7.63 6.92
CA SER A 250 9.95 7.88 5.70
C SER A 250 11.26 7.06 5.63
N ALA A 251 11.22 5.82 6.10
CA ALA A 251 12.39 4.97 6.29
C ALA A 251 12.40 3.74 5.37
N VAL A 252 13.61 3.24 5.09
CA VAL A 252 13.83 1.91 4.51
C VAL A 252 14.46 1.06 5.60
N ARG A 253 13.88 -0.10 5.85
CA ARG A 253 14.22 -0.94 7.00
C ARG A 253 14.31 -2.40 6.59
N VAL A 254 14.94 -3.19 7.44
CA VAL A 254 15.12 -4.63 7.24
C VAL A 254 14.74 -5.37 8.50
N ALA A 255 14.10 -6.52 8.34
CA ALA A 255 13.81 -7.47 9.40
C ALA A 255 14.38 -8.84 9.04
N ASP A 256 14.87 -9.57 10.03
CA ASP A 256 15.15 -10.99 9.88
C ASP A 256 13.86 -11.77 9.57
N ARG A 257 13.95 -12.87 8.83
CA ARG A 257 12.81 -13.77 8.60
C ARG A 257 12.62 -14.79 9.71
N GLU A 258 13.69 -15.08 10.46
CA GLU A 258 13.67 -15.99 11.60
C GLU A 258 12.84 -15.40 12.75
N GLN A 259 12.23 -16.26 13.58
CA GLN A 259 11.21 -15.82 14.54
C GLN A 259 11.78 -15.02 15.74
N ASP A 260 13.03 -15.29 16.11
CA ASP A 260 13.79 -14.62 17.17
C ASP A 260 14.75 -13.55 16.62
N GLY A 261 14.48 -13.08 15.40
CA GLY A 261 15.26 -12.06 14.74
C GLY A 261 14.88 -10.63 15.12
N ARG A 262 15.48 -9.69 14.39
CA ARG A 262 15.45 -8.26 14.71
C ARG A 262 15.03 -7.41 13.52
N VAL A 263 14.64 -6.18 13.83
CA VAL A 263 14.36 -5.10 12.87
C VAL A 263 15.43 -4.02 13.03
N GLU A 264 15.99 -3.58 11.90
CA GLU A 264 17.03 -2.56 11.81
C GLU A 264 16.71 -1.52 10.73
N THR A 265 17.10 -0.27 10.99
CA THR A 265 16.91 0.83 10.06
C THR A 265 18.09 0.97 9.10
N ILE A 266 17.81 0.96 7.79
CA ILE A 266 18.82 1.20 6.76
C ILE A 266 18.98 2.71 6.57
N THR A 267 17.87 3.43 6.30
CA THR A 267 17.82 4.88 6.12
C THR A 267 16.54 5.47 6.75
N GLY A 268 16.56 6.76 7.11
CA GLY A 268 15.44 7.45 7.77
C GLY A 268 15.62 7.52 9.29
N THR A 269 14.98 8.51 9.95
CA THR A 269 15.23 8.79 11.39
C THR A 269 13.99 9.11 12.23
N GLY A 270 12.82 9.37 11.64
CA GLY A 270 11.67 9.82 12.44
C GLY A 270 10.42 10.13 11.62
N LEU A 271 9.27 10.13 12.29
CA LEU A 271 7.94 10.43 11.72
C LEU A 271 7.83 11.82 11.05
N PHE A 272 8.69 12.76 11.45
CA PHE A 272 8.73 14.12 10.90
C PHE A 272 10.08 14.48 10.28
N ASP A 273 10.97 13.51 10.14
CA ASP A 273 12.30 13.67 9.53
C ASP A 273 12.26 13.26 8.06
N PHE A 274 11.30 13.81 7.31
CA PHE A 274 11.17 13.58 5.87
C PHE A 274 11.82 14.68 5.05
N GLY A 275 11.94 14.46 3.75
CA GLY A 275 12.48 15.40 2.78
C GLY A 275 13.13 14.67 1.61
N ASP A 276 14.04 15.33 0.89
CA ASP A 276 14.66 14.79 -0.30
C ASP A 276 16.17 15.03 -0.28
N ILE A 277 16.89 14.13 0.41
CA ILE A 277 18.34 14.24 0.60
C ILE A 277 18.98 12.89 0.34
N ASP A 278 19.82 12.84 -0.68
CA ASP A 278 20.69 11.70 -0.96
C ASP A 278 21.85 11.67 0.04
N GLY A 279 22.36 10.48 0.37
CA GLY A 279 23.37 10.36 1.42
C GLY A 279 23.59 8.93 1.89
N ILE A 280 24.06 8.82 3.14
CA ILE A 280 24.34 7.53 3.78
C ILE A 280 23.71 7.53 5.18
N GLY A 281 23.02 6.43 5.51
CA GLY A 281 22.41 6.19 6.81
C GLY A 281 21.45 7.31 7.21
N ASP A 282 21.66 7.86 8.40
CA ASP A 282 20.76 8.81 9.05
C ASP A 282 20.73 10.20 8.37
N ALA A 283 21.64 10.46 7.43
CA ALA A 283 21.62 11.70 6.64
C ALA A 283 20.61 11.67 5.48
N VAL A 284 20.18 10.47 5.08
CA VAL A 284 19.21 10.30 3.99
C VAL A 284 17.86 10.86 4.40
N ARG A 285 17.19 11.57 3.47
CA ARG A 285 15.79 11.97 3.60
C ARG A 285 15.02 11.50 2.37
N MET A 286 13.87 10.92 2.65
CA MET A 286 12.84 10.49 1.71
C MET A 286 11.48 10.92 2.27
N GLN A 287 10.39 10.68 1.55
CA GLN A 287 9.06 11.07 1.98
C GLN A 287 7.99 10.05 1.54
N HIS A 288 7.44 9.35 2.53
CA HIS A 288 6.28 8.47 2.40
C HIS A 288 6.37 7.47 1.23
N GLN A 289 7.41 6.63 1.25
CA GLN A 289 7.67 5.64 0.23
C GLN A 289 6.63 4.51 0.26
N GLN A 290 6.03 4.19 -0.88
CA GLN A 290 4.95 3.19 -0.94
C GLN A 290 5.39 1.83 -1.46
N GLY A 291 6.47 1.77 -2.26
CA GLY A 291 6.89 0.53 -2.90
C GLY A 291 8.39 0.40 -3.10
N MET A 292 8.85 -0.85 -3.23
CA MET A 292 10.23 -1.14 -3.61
C MET A 292 10.33 -2.42 -4.45
N ALA A 293 11.45 -2.57 -5.14
CA ALA A 293 11.88 -3.82 -5.76
C ALA A 293 13.39 -4.02 -5.60
N ARG A 294 13.84 -5.27 -5.67
CA ARG A 294 15.28 -5.59 -5.65
C ARG A 294 15.81 -5.72 -7.07
N HIS A 295 16.86 -4.98 -7.39
CA HIS A 295 17.60 -5.16 -8.63
C HIS A 295 18.62 -6.32 -8.49
N ARG A 296 19.04 -6.89 -9.62
CA ARG A 296 19.94 -8.06 -9.67
C ARG A 296 21.33 -7.83 -9.04
N ASP A 297 21.77 -6.58 -8.95
CA ASP A 297 23.03 -6.21 -8.28
C ASP A 297 22.91 -6.19 -6.75
N GLY A 298 21.72 -6.39 -6.20
CA GLY A 298 21.44 -6.42 -4.77
C GLY A 298 20.95 -5.11 -4.18
N ARG A 299 20.96 -4.01 -4.94
CA ARG A 299 20.36 -2.74 -4.50
C ARG A 299 18.84 -2.81 -4.55
N LEU A 300 18.22 -1.99 -3.71
CA LEU A 300 16.78 -1.76 -3.68
C LEU A 300 16.47 -0.53 -4.52
N LEU A 301 15.50 -0.63 -5.41
CA LEU A 301 14.88 0.50 -6.07
C LEU A 301 13.63 0.86 -5.28
N VAL A 302 13.61 2.07 -4.72
CA VAL A 302 12.55 2.55 -3.83
C VAL A 302 11.77 3.64 -4.55
N ALA A 303 10.44 3.52 -4.56
CA ALA A 303 9.54 4.58 -4.98
C ALA A 303 9.38 5.58 -3.83
N ASP A 304 10.10 6.70 -3.92
CA ASP A 304 10.07 7.79 -2.95
C ASP A 304 8.87 8.70 -3.26
N SER A 305 7.68 8.20 -2.90
CA SER A 305 6.44 8.55 -3.56
C SER A 305 6.09 10.03 -3.46
N TYR A 306 6.22 10.66 -2.29
CA TYR A 306 5.88 12.08 -2.14
C TYR A 306 6.98 13.04 -2.60
N ASN A 307 8.14 12.51 -2.96
CA ASN A 307 9.19 13.26 -3.67
C ASN A 307 9.15 13.05 -5.19
N ASP A 308 8.14 12.33 -5.70
CA ASP A 308 7.96 12.07 -7.14
C ASP A 308 9.21 11.47 -7.81
N ALA A 309 9.90 10.58 -7.09
CA ALA A 309 11.21 10.07 -7.47
C ALA A 309 11.39 8.56 -7.26
N LEU A 310 12.34 7.99 -7.98
CA LEU A 310 12.92 6.69 -7.67
C LEU A 310 14.32 6.85 -7.11
N LYS A 311 14.62 6.16 -6.02
CA LYS A 311 15.94 6.15 -5.38
C LYS A 311 16.53 4.76 -5.33
N TRP A 312 17.82 4.65 -5.62
CA TRP A 312 18.60 3.45 -5.32
C TRP A 312 18.99 3.48 -3.86
N VAL A 313 18.78 2.37 -3.15
CA VAL A 313 19.26 2.13 -1.79
C VAL A 313 20.14 0.90 -1.79
N ASP A 314 21.39 1.04 -1.38
CA ASP A 314 22.27 -0.08 -1.11
C ASP A 314 22.16 -0.47 0.37
N PRO A 315 21.53 -1.62 0.70
CA PRO A 315 21.33 -2.02 2.08
C PRO A 315 22.65 -2.29 2.83
N SER A 316 23.74 -2.63 2.11
CA SER A 316 25.02 -2.97 2.73
C SER A 316 25.82 -1.73 3.15
N THR A 317 25.72 -0.65 2.37
CA THR A 317 26.42 0.61 2.64
C THR A 317 25.51 1.67 3.25
N ARG A 318 24.20 1.39 3.35
CA ARG A 318 23.13 2.32 3.76
C ARG A 318 23.08 3.58 2.89
N ARG A 319 23.60 3.51 1.66
CA ARG A 319 23.64 4.65 0.74
C ARG A 319 22.33 4.75 -0.02
N ALA A 320 21.78 5.96 -0.11
CA ALA A 320 20.64 6.26 -0.96
C ALA A 320 20.97 7.37 -1.96
N GLU A 321 20.60 7.17 -3.22
CA GLU A 321 20.84 8.12 -4.31
C GLU A 321 19.63 8.19 -5.24
N THR A 322 19.24 9.40 -5.62
CA THR A 322 18.18 9.63 -6.58
C THR A 322 18.61 9.14 -7.95
N TRP A 323 17.76 8.34 -8.60
CA TRP A 323 17.99 7.90 -9.97
C TRP A 323 17.21 8.73 -10.99
N VAL A 324 15.88 8.80 -10.84
CA VAL A 324 14.96 9.46 -11.77
C VAL A 324 13.87 10.19 -10.99
N ARG A 325 13.37 11.29 -11.54
CA ARG A 325 12.33 12.16 -10.98
C ARG A 325 11.20 12.36 -12.01
N GLU A 326 10.20 13.14 -11.66
CA GLU A 326 9.05 13.49 -12.52
C GLU A 326 8.02 12.35 -12.65
N PHE A 327 7.89 11.56 -11.58
CA PHE A 327 6.72 10.71 -11.37
C PHE A 327 5.60 11.51 -10.70
N HIS A 328 4.47 10.86 -10.44
CA HIS A 328 3.31 11.43 -9.77
C HIS A 328 2.82 10.43 -8.71
N GLU A 329 3.36 10.56 -7.51
CA GLU A 329 3.17 9.66 -6.37
C GLU A 329 3.30 8.17 -6.77
N PRO A 330 4.49 7.71 -7.20
CA PRO A 330 4.66 6.32 -7.61
C PRO A 330 4.39 5.36 -6.45
N GLY A 331 3.37 4.51 -6.58
CA GLY A 331 2.92 3.57 -5.53
C GLY A 331 3.71 2.27 -5.47
N GLY A 332 4.28 1.84 -6.60
CA GLY A 332 4.95 0.55 -6.71
C GLY A 332 6.00 0.51 -7.82
N VAL A 333 6.98 -0.37 -7.67
CA VAL A 333 8.06 -0.54 -8.65
C VAL A 333 8.42 -2.02 -8.78
N ALA A 334 8.78 -2.45 -9.99
CA ALA A 334 9.32 -3.77 -10.30
C ALA A 334 10.58 -3.65 -11.15
N CYS A 335 11.59 -4.47 -10.86
CA CYS A 335 12.83 -4.50 -11.62
C CYS A 335 12.81 -5.62 -12.67
N GLY A 336 12.73 -5.26 -13.95
CA GLY A 336 12.99 -6.18 -15.06
C GLY A 336 14.48 -6.28 -15.39
N GLU A 337 14.83 -6.98 -16.48
CA GLU A 337 16.23 -7.14 -16.92
C GLU A 337 16.82 -5.85 -17.51
N ARG A 338 16.01 -5.11 -18.27
CA ARG A 338 16.40 -3.90 -19.02
C ARG A 338 15.77 -2.62 -18.47
N PHE A 339 14.56 -2.73 -17.93
CA PHE A 339 13.78 -1.61 -17.44
C PHE A 339 13.39 -1.80 -15.98
N ALA A 340 13.26 -0.69 -15.27
CA ALA A 340 12.37 -0.62 -14.11
C ALA A 340 10.96 -0.25 -14.59
N TYR A 341 9.94 -0.90 -14.05
CA TYR A 341 8.53 -0.61 -14.30
C TYR A 341 7.93 -0.02 -13.03
N VAL A 342 7.12 1.02 -13.17
CA VAL A 342 6.64 1.84 -12.05
C VAL A 342 5.14 2.03 -12.18
N ALA A 343 4.40 1.72 -11.12
CA ALA A 343 3.02 2.13 -10.99
C ALA A 343 3.02 3.63 -10.64
N ASP A 344 2.88 4.47 -11.67
CA ASP A 344 2.91 5.93 -11.57
C ASP A 344 1.49 6.41 -11.28
N THR A 345 1.11 6.32 -10.01
CA THR A 345 -0.27 6.19 -9.56
C THR A 345 -1.13 7.38 -9.97
N ASN A 346 -0.71 8.61 -9.67
CA ASN A 346 -1.48 9.81 -10.01
C ASN A 346 -1.35 10.21 -11.49
N ALA A 347 -0.44 9.58 -12.24
CA ALA A 347 -0.39 9.68 -13.70
C ALA A 347 -1.25 8.63 -14.42
N HIS A 348 -1.91 7.73 -13.68
CA HIS A 348 -2.80 6.70 -14.23
C HIS A 348 -2.13 5.79 -15.27
N ARG A 349 -0.84 5.45 -15.09
CA ARG A 349 -0.05 4.67 -16.05
C ARG A 349 0.93 3.71 -15.36
N ILE A 350 1.43 2.75 -16.13
CA ILE A 350 2.71 2.09 -15.80
C ILE A 350 3.80 2.81 -16.57
N ALA A 351 4.69 3.49 -15.85
CA ALA A 351 5.89 4.06 -16.42
C ALA A 351 7.02 3.02 -16.50
N MET A 352 7.98 3.23 -17.39
CA MET A 352 9.17 2.42 -17.53
C MET A 352 10.40 3.30 -17.78
N VAL A 353 11.52 2.90 -17.19
CA VAL A 353 12.81 3.58 -17.32
C VAL A 353 13.89 2.55 -17.63
N GLU A 354 14.63 2.76 -18.72
CA GLU A 354 15.76 1.90 -19.08
C GLU A 354 16.94 2.13 -18.14
N TYR A 355 17.59 1.06 -17.65
CA TYR A 355 18.78 1.21 -16.82
C TYR A 355 19.90 1.93 -17.58
N GLY A 356 20.48 2.96 -16.96
CA GLY A 356 21.46 3.84 -17.60
C GLY A 356 20.85 5.02 -18.35
N SER A 357 19.52 5.11 -18.41
CA SER A 357 18.76 6.28 -18.86
C SER A 357 18.10 7.00 -17.67
N GLN A 358 17.57 8.20 -17.94
CA GLN A 358 16.64 8.93 -17.08
C GLN A 358 15.34 9.29 -17.82
N GLU A 359 15.17 8.78 -19.06
CA GLU A 359 13.96 9.01 -19.85
C GLU A 359 12.81 8.12 -19.34
N ILE A 360 11.72 8.76 -18.91
CA ILE A 360 10.49 8.07 -18.54
C ILE A 360 9.64 7.84 -19.79
N ARG A 361 9.23 6.59 -20.00
CA ARG A 361 8.28 6.19 -21.04
C ARG A 361 7.08 5.49 -20.42
N GLU A 362 5.97 5.44 -21.13
CA GLU A 362 4.82 4.64 -20.71
C GLU A 362 4.93 3.22 -21.30
N LEU A 363 4.69 2.21 -20.47
CA LEU A 363 4.54 0.83 -20.92
C LEU A 363 3.25 0.71 -21.72
N ARG A 364 3.34 0.24 -22.96
CA ARG A 364 2.15 0.00 -23.78
C ARG A 364 1.43 -1.26 -23.30
N LEU A 365 0.17 -1.14 -22.92
CA LEU A 365 -0.67 -2.29 -22.57
C LEU A 365 -1.57 -2.66 -23.75
N GLU A 366 -1.58 -3.94 -24.11
CA GLU A 366 -2.36 -4.52 -25.20
C GLU A 366 -3.40 -5.48 -24.61
N LEU A 367 -4.68 -5.14 -24.75
CA LEU A 367 -5.82 -5.95 -24.24
C LEU A 367 -6.24 -7.07 -25.19
#